data_AF-F6W699-F1
#
_entry.id   AF-F6W699-F1
#
_cell.length_a   1.000
_cell.length_b   1.000
_cell.length_c   1.000
_cell.angle_alpha   90.00
_cell.angle_beta   90.00
_cell.angle_gamma   90.00
#
_symmetry.space_group_name_H-M   'P 1'
#
loop_
_entity.id
_entity.type
_entity.pdbx_description
1 polymer ?
#
loop_
_entity_poly.entity_id
_entity_poly.type
_entity_poly.pdbx_seq_one_letter_code
_entity_poly.pdbx_strand_id
1 'polypeptide(L)'
;MCGICCSVVLTGIGADEQLAGYSRHRARFEAHGPAGLTEELAMELGRISSRNLGRDDRVIGDHGKEARFPFLDEDVVSFLNSLPVWEKADLTLPRGIGEKLLLRLAAQELGLPGAAVLPKRAMQFGTRIAKMENRGEKASDKCQRLQVSP
;
A
#
# COMPACT_ATOMS: atom_id res chain seq x y z
N MET A 1 26.02 -19.20 6.27
CA MET A 1 24.83 -18.41 6.63
C MET A 1 25.20 -16.94 6.49
N CYS A 2 24.82 -16.30 5.38
CA CYS A 2 25.17 -14.90 5.14
C CYS A 2 24.26 -14.02 6.00
N GLY A 3 24.86 -13.37 7.01
CA GLY A 3 24.16 -12.58 8.02
C GLY A 3 23.72 -11.22 7.48
N ILE A 4 22.41 -11.01 7.44
CA ILE A 4 21.84 -9.67 7.52
C ILE A 4 21.48 -9.46 8.99
N CYS A 5 22.33 -8.72 9.70
CA CYS A 5 22.26 -8.43 11.14
C CYS A 5 21.16 -7.45 11.55
N CYS A 6 20.38 -6.92 10.60
CA CYS A 6 19.31 -5.99 10.94
C CYS A 6 18.10 -6.76 11.50
N SER A 7 17.73 -6.53 12.75
CA SER A 7 16.58 -7.16 13.41
C SER A 7 15.25 -6.52 13.01
N VAL A 8 15.29 -5.27 12.52
CA VAL A 8 14.11 -4.46 12.24
C VAL A 8 14.04 -4.13 10.75
N VAL A 9 12.84 -4.23 10.17
CA VAL A 9 12.54 -3.85 8.79
C VAL A 9 11.49 -2.75 8.81
N LEU A 10 11.82 -1.58 8.22
CA LEU A 10 10.84 -0.53 7.99
C LEU A 10 10.05 -0.85 6.73
N THR A 11 8.72 -0.81 6.81
CA THR A 11 7.83 -1.06 5.67
C THR A 11 6.93 0.14 5.39
N GLY A 12 6.64 0.37 4.10
CA GLY A 12 5.77 1.44 3.62
C GLY A 12 4.28 1.08 3.63
N ILE A 13 3.88 -0.03 4.27
CA ILE A 13 2.47 -0.42 4.42
C ILE A 13 1.71 0.69 5.16
N GLY A 14 0.48 0.99 4.71
CA GLY A 14 -0.34 2.08 5.22
C GLY A 14 -0.28 3.34 4.36
N ALA A 15 0.80 3.53 3.58
CA ALA A 15 0.92 4.71 2.70
C ALA A 15 -0.09 4.67 1.54
N ASP A 16 -0.35 3.49 0.97
CA ASP A 16 -1.28 3.35 -0.14
C ASP A 16 -2.74 3.56 0.30
N GLU A 17 -3.10 2.96 1.44
CA GLU A 17 -4.43 2.96 2.04
C GLU A 17 -4.85 4.35 2.53
N GLN A 18 -3.91 5.18 2.99
CA GLN A 18 -4.19 6.52 3.52
C GLN A 18 -4.05 7.65 2.48
N LEU A 19 -3.20 7.47 1.46
CA LEU A 19 -2.86 8.52 0.48
C LEU A 19 -3.33 8.21 -0.94
N ALA A 20 -4.41 7.43 -1.06
CA ALA A 20 -5.03 7.10 -2.34
C ALA A 20 -4.10 6.43 -3.37
N GLY A 21 -3.27 5.47 -2.95
CA GLY A 21 -2.25 4.84 -3.80
C GLY A 21 -2.69 3.70 -4.72
N TYR A 22 -3.87 3.10 -4.51
CA TYR A 22 -4.38 2.01 -5.34
C TYR A 22 -5.21 2.52 -6.52
N SER A 23 -5.19 1.80 -7.66
CA SER A 23 -6.01 2.14 -8.83
C SER A 23 -7.51 2.10 -8.56
N ARG A 24 -7.96 1.30 -7.58
CA ARG A 24 -9.37 1.25 -7.17
C ARG A 24 -9.85 2.55 -6.51
N HIS A 25 -8.95 3.31 -5.88
CA HIS A 25 -9.28 4.61 -5.31
C HIS A 25 -9.69 5.60 -6.40
N ARG A 26 -8.97 5.60 -7.52
CA ARG A 26 -9.34 6.38 -8.71
C ARG A 26 -10.69 5.96 -9.27
N ALA A 27 -10.93 4.66 -9.43
CA ALA A 27 -12.23 4.17 -9.89
C ALA A 27 -13.38 4.58 -8.94
N ARG A 28 -13.15 4.55 -7.63
CA ARG A 28 -14.12 5.01 -6.63
C ARG A 28 -14.37 6.51 -6.73
N PHE A 29 -13.31 7.31 -6.87
CA PHE A 29 -13.38 8.76 -7.05
C PHE A 29 -14.12 9.15 -8.32
N GLU A 30 -13.86 8.48 -9.45
CA GLU A 30 -14.56 8.73 -10.71
C GLU A 30 -16.06 8.43 -10.60
N ALA A 31 -16.44 7.44 -9.78
CA ALA A 31 -17.83 7.03 -9.60
C ALA A 31 -18.61 7.85 -8.55
N HIS A 32 -17.95 8.29 -7.47
CA HIS A 32 -18.62 8.87 -6.29
C HIS A 32 -17.97 10.17 -5.79
N GLY A 33 -17.02 10.71 -6.53
CA GLY A 33 -16.29 11.93 -6.19
C GLY A 33 -15.43 11.83 -4.91
N PRO A 34 -15.04 12.99 -4.34
CA PRO A 34 -14.20 13.04 -3.14
C PRO A 34 -14.80 12.35 -1.92
N ALA A 35 -16.13 12.41 -1.74
CA ALA A 35 -16.81 11.78 -0.61
C ALA A 35 -16.66 10.25 -0.65
N GLY A 36 -16.94 9.63 -1.79
CA GLY A 36 -16.80 8.18 -1.94
C GLY A 36 -15.35 7.71 -1.86
N LEU A 37 -14.37 8.55 -2.23
CA LEU A 37 -12.95 8.27 -1.99
C LEU A 37 -12.64 8.26 -0.49
N THR A 38 -13.09 9.27 0.27
CA THR A 38 -12.88 9.34 1.72
C THR A 38 -13.45 8.11 2.43
N GLU A 39 -14.67 7.68 2.07
CA GLU A 39 -15.28 6.45 2.59
C GLU A 39 -14.44 5.20 2.31
N GLU A 40 -13.93 5.07 1.08
CA GLU A 40 -13.09 3.94 0.68
C GLU A 40 -11.79 3.89 1.49
N LEU A 41 -11.08 5.02 1.62
CA LEU A 41 -9.84 5.10 2.40
C LEU A 41 -10.07 4.75 3.88
N ALA A 42 -11.17 5.25 4.48
CA ALA A 42 -11.53 4.94 5.85
C ALA A 42 -11.85 3.44 6.05
N MET A 43 -12.59 2.85 5.10
CA MET A 43 -12.90 1.42 5.10
C MET A 43 -11.64 0.56 4.98
N GLU A 44 -10.65 0.97 4.18
CA GLU A 44 -9.39 0.27 4.03
C GLU A 44 -8.53 0.34 5.28
N LEU A 45 -8.39 1.52 5.85
CA LEU A 45 -7.65 1.70 7.10
C LEU A 45 -8.24 0.81 8.20
N GLY A 46 -9.56 0.73 8.31
CA GLY A 46 -10.24 -0.15 9.27
C GLY A 46 -10.06 -1.66 9.01
N ARG A 47 -9.60 -2.06 7.81
CA ARG A 47 -9.40 -3.47 7.44
C ARG A 47 -7.94 -3.87 7.28
N ILE A 48 -7.01 -2.94 7.39
CA ILE A 48 -5.58 -3.15 7.06
C ILE A 48 -4.95 -4.28 7.89
N SER A 49 -5.38 -4.43 9.14
CA SER A 49 -4.93 -5.49 10.06
C SER A 49 -5.17 -6.89 9.50
N SER A 50 -6.40 -7.15 9.04
CA SER A 50 -6.82 -8.45 8.53
C SER A 50 -6.41 -8.70 7.07
N ARG A 51 -6.26 -7.64 6.27
CA ARG A 51 -5.98 -7.73 4.83
C ARG A 51 -4.49 -7.79 4.50
N ASN A 52 -3.68 -7.00 5.19
CA ASN A 52 -2.27 -6.81 4.86
C ASN A 52 -1.37 -7.26 6.00
N LEU A 53 -1.55 -6.68 7.20
CA LEU A 53 -0.60 -6.85 8.30
C LEU A 53 -0.46 -8.31 8.74
N GLY A 54 -1.58 -9.04 8.88
CA GLY A 54 -1.52 -10.42 9.38
C GLY A 54 -0.68 -11.38 8.52
N ARG A 55 -0.69 -11.23 7.20
CA ARG A 55 0.15 -12.07 6.31
C ARG A 55 1.59 -11.59 6.34
N ASP A 56 1.79 -10.30 6.18
CA ASP A 56 3.12 -9.72 5.99
C ASP A 56 3.97 -9.85 7.27
N ASP A 57 3.35 -9.66 8.44
CA ASP A 57 3.97 -9.86 9.75
C ASP A 57 4.46 -11.30 9.97
N ARG A 58 3.63 -12.31 9.64
CA ARG A 58 4.01 -13.72 9.78
C ARG A 58 5.21 -14.09 8.90
N VAL A 59 5.25 -13.58 7.66
CA VAL A 59 6.38 -13.83 6.75
C VAL A 59 7.66 -13.16 7.25
N ILE A 60 7.56 -11.95 7.79
CA ILE A 60 8.71 -11.22 8.34
C ILE A 60 9.21 -11.90 9.62
N GLY A 61 8.31 -12.28 10.53
CA GLY A 61 8.62 -12.98 11.78
C GLY A 61 9.27 -14.34 11.58
N ASP A 62 8.87 -15.10 10.56
CA ASP A 62 9.48 -16.38 10.19
C ASP A 62 10.99 -16.26 9.87
N HIS A 63 11.43 -15.06 9.44
CA HIS A 63 12.83 -14.75 9.17
C HIS A 63 13.57 -14.15 10.38
N GLY A 64 12.97 -14.18 11.57
CA GLY A 64 13.54 -13.60 12.79
C GLY A 64 13.68 -12.08 12.71
N LYS A 65 12.77 -11.42 11.99
CA LYS A 65 12.75 -9.97 11.80
C LYS A 65 11.48 -9.38 12.41
N GLU A 66 11.55 -8.11 12.79
CA GLU A 66 10.42 -7.32 13.28
C GLU A 66 10.08 -6.23 12.26
N ALA A 67 8.80 -6.09 11.91
CA ALA A 67 8.34 -5.02 11.04
C ALA A 67 7.98 -3.78 11.84
N ARG A 68 8.39 -2.60 11.36
CA ARG A 68 7.90 -1.30 11.84
C ARG A 68 7.19 -0.59 10.71
N PHE A 69 6.07 0.05 11.03
CA PHE A 69 5.13 0.62 10.07
C PHE A 69 4.99 2.14 10.27
N PRO A 70 5.95 2.97 9.84
CA PRO A 70 5.92 4.42 10.10
C PRO A 70 4.64 5.12 9.63
N PHE A 71 4.00 4.65 8.55
CA PHE A 71 2.74 5.21 8.08
C PHE A 71 1.54 4.83 8.94
N LEU A 72 1.66 3.83 9.81
CA LEU A 72 0.61 3.41 10.76
C LEU A 72 0.91 3.86 12.19
N ASP A 73 1.89 4.73 12.36
CA ASP A 73 2.10 5.45 13.61
C ASP A 73 0.86 6.31 13.94
N GLU A 74 0.46 6.35 15.20
CA GLU A 74 -0.79 6.99 15.65
C GLU A 74 -0.83 8.48 15.30
N ASP A 75 0.30 9.19 15.42
CA ASP A 75 0.38 10.61 15.12
C ASP A 75 0.29 10.84 13.60
N VAL A 76 0.93 9.98 12.80
CA VAL A 76 0.83 10.04 11.34
C VAL A 76 -0.59 9.76 10.87
N VAL A 77 -1.23 8.73 11.42
CA VAL A 77 -2.61 8.37 11.10
C VAL A 77 -3.58 9.49 11.50
N SER A 78 -3.39 10.06 12.69
CA SER A 78 -4.20 11.19 13.19
C SER A 78 -4.05 12.41 12.29
N PHE A 79 -2.81 12.79 11.97
CA PHE A 79 -2.51 13.89 11.07
C PHE A 79 -3.17 13.68 9.70
N LEU A 80 -2.94 12.51 9.07
CA LEU A 80 -3.52 12.22 7.76
C LEU A 80 -5.04 12.21 7.81
N ASN A 81 -5.69 11.70 8.85
CA ASN A 81 -7.15 11.72 8.96
C ASN A 81 -7.74 13.13 9.17
N SER A 82 -6.97 14.06 9.75
CA SER A 82 -7.39 15.45 9.90
C SER A 82 -7.42 16.24 8.58
N LEU A 83 -6.63 15.82 7.59
CA LEU A 83 -6.54 16.50 6.30
C LEU A 83 -7.74 16.16 5.40
N PRO A 84 -8.22 17.13 4.61
CA PRO A 84 -9.16 16.83 3.56
C PRO A 84 -8.52 15.99 2.44
N VAL A 85 -9.33 15.20 1.73
CA VAL A 85 -8.81 14.20 0.78
C VAL A 85 -8.04 14.81 -0.41
N TRP A 86 -8.41 16.03 -0.83
CA TRP A 86 -7.75 16.73 -1.94
C TRP A 86 -6.32 17.19 -1.60
N GLU A 87 -5.98 17.33 -0.33
CA GLU A 87 -4.59 17.59 0.08
C GLU A 87 -3.73 16.31 0.04
N LYS A 88 -4.36 15.15 0.22
CA LYS A 88 -3.67 13.84 0.18
C LYS A 88 -3.40 13.38 -1.25
N ALA A 89 -4.37 13.60 -2.14
CA ALA A 89 -4.33 13.18 -3.53
C ALA A 89 -5.24 14.05 -4.41
N ASP A 90 -4.78 14.31 -5.65
CA ASP A 90 -5.58 14.95 -6.69
C ASP A 90 -5.82 13.96 -7.83
N LEU A 91 -6.90 13.18 -7.73
CA LEU A 91 -7.22 12.17 -8.73
C LEU A 91 -7.85 12.75 -10.00
N THR A 92 -7.98 14.07 -10.15
CA THR A 92 -8.30 14.70 -11.44
C THR A 92 -7.08 14.72 -12.37
N LEU A 93 -5.88 14.67 -11.80
CA LEU A 93 -4.63 14.59 -12.55
C LEU A 93 -4.43 13.20 -13.19
N PRO A 94 -3.59 13.12 -14.24
CA PRO A 94 -3.24 11.85 -14.86
C PRO A 94 -2.73 10.80 -13.88
N ARG A 95 -2.97 9.53 -14.21
CA ARG A 95 -2.52 8.38 -13.43
C ARG A 95 -1.01 8.41 -13.23
N GLY A 96 -0.58 8.23 -11.98
CA GLY A 96 0.82 8.26 -11.57
C GLY A 96 1.29 9.63 -11.09
N ILE A 97 0.47 10.68 -11.24
CA ILE A 97 0.77 12.04 -10.78
C ILE A 97 -0.07 12.35 -9.53
N GLY A 98 -1.39 12.20 -9.65
CA GLY A 98 -2.35 12.59 -8.62
C GLY A 98 -2.39 11.72 -7.37
N GLU A 99 -2.10 10.42 -7.52
CA GLU A 99 -2.07 9.47 -6.40
C GLU A 99 -0.91 9.80 -5.45
N LYS A 100 -1.16 9.79 -4.14
CA LYS A 100 -0.16 10.09 -3.10
C LYS A 100 0.47 11.47 -3.21
N LEU A 101 -0.27 12.47 -3.69
CA LEU A 101 0.23 13.82 -3.94
C LEU A 101 1.05 14.37 -2.76
N LEU A 102 0.51 14.31 -1.54
CA LEU A 102 1.21 14.78 -0.34
C LEU A 102 2.56 14.09 -0.12
N LEU A 103 2.63 12.77 -0.27
CA LEU A 103 3.88 12.02 -0.11
C LEU A 103 4.87 12.30 -1.25
N ARG A 104 4.39 12.57 -2.47
CA ARG A 104 5.26 12.98 -3.58
C ARG A 104 5.88 14.33 -3.32
N LEU A 105 5.10 15.29 -2.80
CA LEU A 105 5.59 16.61 -2.42
C LEU A 105 6.63 16.51 -1.30
N ALA A 106 6.34 15.73 -0.24
CA ALA A 106 7.30 15.48 0.83
C ALA A 106 8.59 14.80 0.32
N ALA A 107 8.48 13.85 -0.61
CA ALA A 107 9.65 13.23 -1.23
C ALA A 107 10.48 14.21 -2.07
N GLN A 108 9.87 15.19 -2.74
CA GLN A 108 10.60 16.27 -3.42
C GLN A 108 11.36 17.14 -2.42
N GLU A 109 10.69 17.55 -1.34
CA GLU A 109 11.29 18.39 -0.29
C GLU A 109 12.48 17.70 0.39
N LEU A 110 12.40 16.39 0.58
CA LEU A 110 13.47 15.56 1.14
C LEU A 110 14.60 15.22 0.14
N GLY A 111 14.56 15.76 -1.08
CA GLY A 111 15.60 15.50 -2.09
C GLY A 111 15.54 14.09 -2.69
N LEU A 112 14.35 13.48 -2.76
CA LEU A 112 14.09 12.17 -3.36
C LEU A 112 13.28 12.27 -4.68
N PRO A 113 13.75 13.02 -5.69
CA PRO A 113 12.97 13.33 -6.89
C PRO A 113 12.59 12.08 -7.70
N GLY A 114 13.45 11.05 -7.67
CA GLY A 114 13.15 9.76 -8.31
C GLY A 114 11.97 9.03 -7.67
N ALA A 115 11.88 9.01 -6.34
CA ALA A 115 10.78 8.37 -5.63
C ALA A 115 9.46 9.14 -5.84
N ALA A 116 9.53 10.47 -5.88
CA ALA A 116 8.38 11.35 -6.02
C ALA A 116 7.63 11.19 -7.36
N VAL A 117 8.26 10.69 -8.41
CA VAL A 117 7.63 10.56 -9.74
C VAL A 117 7.20 9.14 -10.09
N LEU A 118 7.60 8.13 -9.31
CA LEU A 118 7.31 6.74 -9.64
C LEU A 118 5.82 6.42 -9.39
N PRO A 119 5.09 5.88 -10.37
CA PRO A 119 3.73 5.41 -10.15
C PRO A 119 3.74 4.17 -9.27
N LYS A 120 2.69 3.99 -8.46
CA LYS A 120 2.53 2.80 -7.63
C LYS A 120 2.51 1.54 -8.50
N ARG A 121 3.35 0.57 -8.12
CA ARG A 121 3.36 -0.78 -8.69
C ARG A 121 3.31 -1.76 -7.53
N ALA A 122 2.32 -2.67 -7.53
CA ALA A 122 2.28 -3.71 -6.52
C ALA A 122 3.51 -4.63 -6.67
N MET A 123 4.01 -5.13 -5.55
CA MET A 123 5.28 -5.88 -5.50
C MET A 123 5.31 -7.02 -6.52
N GLN A 124 4.22 -7.78 -6.66
CA GLN A 124 4.17 -8.91 -7.59
C GLN A 124 4.32 -8.52 -9.07
N PHE A 125 3.92 -7.31 -9.44
CA PHE A 125 4.10 -6.80 -10.80
C PHE A 125 5.49 -6.18 -10.96
N GLY A 126 6.01 -5.54 -9.90
CA GLY A 126 7.36 -4.97 -9.88
C GLY A 126 8.45 -6.04 -10.01
N THR A 127 8.31 -7.15 -9.29
CA THR A 127 9.25 -8.29 -9.33
C THR A 127 9.04 -9.20 -10.54
N ARG A 128 7.97 -8.98 -11.31
CA ARG A 128 7.53 -9.83 -12.43
C ARG A 128 7.14 -11.26 -12.01
N ILE A 129 7.02 -11.57 -10.72
CA ILE A 129 6.57 -12.89 -10.23
C ILE A 129 5.17 -13.23 -10.75
N ALA A 130 4.31 -12.23 -10.95
CA ALA A 130 2.98 -12.41 -11.53
C ALA A 130 3.01 -12.98 -12.97
N LYS A 131 4.14 -12.91 -13.68
CA LYS A 131 4.30 -13.57 -14.99
C LYS A 131 4.61 -15.06 -14.89
N MET A 132 5.05 -15.51 -13.71
CA MET A 132 5.33 -16.92 -13.40
C MET A 132 4.08 -17.63 -12.86
N GLU A 133 3.07 -16.87 -12.44
CA GLU A 133 1.77 -17.40 -12.02
C GLU A 133 0.91 -17.79 -13.23
N ASN A 134 0.05 -18.79 -13.03
CA ASN A 134 -0.86 -19.24 -14.08
C ASN A 134 -1.87 -18.12 -14.40
N ARG A 135 -2.06 -17.80 -15.69
CA ARG A 135 -2.90 -16.66 -16.13
C ARG A 135 -4.36 -16.77 -15.70
N GLY A 136 -4.83 -17.97 -15.39
CA GLY A 136 -6.19 -18.21 -14.91
C GLY A 136 -6.38 -18.01 -13.40
N GLU A 137 -5.30 -17.91 -12.63
CA GLU A 137 -5.34 -17.75 -11.17
C GLU A 137 -5.29 -16.26 -10.82
N LYS A 138 -6.26 -15.81 -10.00
CA LYS A 138 -6.22 -14.48 -9.39
C LYS A 138 -5.58 -14.58 -8.01
N ALA A 139 -4.90 -13.51 -7.58
CA ALA A 139 -4.29 -13.44 -6.25
C ALA A 139 -5.31 -13.58 -5.09
N SER A 140 -6.61 -13.38 -5.35
CA SER A 140 -7.70 -13.61 -4.40
C SER A 140 -8.18 -15.06 -4.34
N ASP A 141 -7.76 -15.91 -5.27
CA ASP A 141 -8.25 -17.28 -5.38
C ASP A 141 -7.58 -18.14 -4.31
N LYS A 142 -8.35 -19.08 -3.74
CA LYS A 142 -7.77 -20.07 -2.84
C LYS A 142 -6.87 -21.00 -3.65
N CYS A 143 -5.58 -21.05 -3.31
CA CYS A 143 -4.62 -21.91 -3.96
C CYS A 143 -5.00 -23.38 -3.78
N GLN A 144 -5.51 -24.02 -4.83
CA GLN A 144 -5.93 -25.42 -4.79
C GLN A 144 -4.76 -26.37 -4.50
N ARG A 145 -3.52 -25.99 -4.84
CA ARG A 145 -2.30 -26.77 -4.57
C ARG A 145 -1.93 -26.86 -3.09
N LEU A 146 -2.47 -25.96 -2.26
CA LEU A 146 -2.25 -25.93 -0.80
C LEU A 146 -3.46 -26.45 -0.02
N GLN A 147 -4.50 -26.92 -0.71
CA GLN A 147 -5.59 -27.62 -0.05
C GLN A 147 -5.09 -29.01 0.31
N VAL A 148 -4.72 -29.18 1.58
CA VAL A 148 -4.56 -30.51 2.16
C VAL A 148 -5.98 -31.08 2.23
N SER A 149 -6.26 -32.13 1.46
CA SER A 149 -7.52 -32.88 1.59
C SER A 149 -7.69 -33.32 3.05
N PRO A 150 -8.91 -33.24 3.62
CA PRO A 150 -9.16 -33.67 4.99
C PRO A 150 -8.86 -35.15 5.20
#